data_AF-A0AAF0PXA1-F1
#
_entry.id   AF-A0AAF0PXA1-F1
#
_cell.length_a   1.000
_cell.length_b   1.000
_cell.length_c   1.000
_cell.angle_alpha   90.00
_cell.angle_beta   90.00
_cell.angle_gamma   90.00
#
_symmetry.space_group_name_H-M   'P 1'
#
loop_
_entity.id
_entity.type
_entity.pdbx_description
1 polymer ?
#
loop_
_entity_poly.entity_id
_entity_poly.type
_entity_poly.pdbx_seq_one_letter_code
_entity_poly.pdbx_strand_id
1 'polypeptide(L)'
;MCNYVVAAPVHQMQQYYRLDALDNCSKKWSGLVDCLTLKTKRSSEVEEILEAREKEKPQLWSTRTPEEAAAYWNGLFDHLNEE
;
A
#
# COMPACT_ATOMS: atom_id res chain seq x y z
N MET A 1 -30.71 35.49 37.17
CA MET A 1 -30.15 34.28 37.82
C MET A 1 -31.23 33.21 37.80
N CYS A 2 -31.12 32.02 37.24
CA CYS A 2 -30.00 31.26 36.68
C CYS A 2 -30.44 30.65 35.33
N ASN A 3 -29.64 30.85 34.28
CA ASN A 3 -29.86 30.27 32.97
C ASN A 3 -29.51 28.78 32.99
N TYR A 4 -30.51 27.92 32.78
CA TYR A 4 -30.31 26.51 32.41
C TYR A 4 -30.32 26.42 30.89
N VAL A 5 -29.14 26.42 30.27
CA VAL A 5 -28.94 25.73 28.99
C VAL A 5 -27.59 25.03 29.07
N VAL A 6 -27.63 23.78 29.51
CA VAL A 6 -26.53 22.84 29.31
C VAL A 6 -26.59 22.40 27.86
N ALA A 7 -25.71 22.95 27.04
CA ALA A 7 -25.37 22.40 25.73
C ALA A 7 -23.88 22.62 25.53
N ALA A 8 -23.06 21.77 26.15
CA ALA A 8 -21.70 21.58 25.68
C ALA A 8 -21.79 20.75 24.39
N PRO A 9 -21.43 21.28 23.21
CA PRO A 9 -21.27 20.45 22.03
C PRO A 9 -19.95 19.68 22.20
N VAL A 10 -19.98 18.65 23.03
CA VAL A 10 -18.94 17.63 23.03
C VAL A 10 -19.20 16.77 21.80
N HIS A 11 -18.14 16.53 21.02
CA HIS A 11 -18.03 15.71 19.82
C HIS A 11 -18.09 16.50 18.50
N GLN A 12 -16.96 17.10 18.15
CA GLN A 12 -16.49 16.93 16.78
C GLN A 12 -15.04 16.46 16.83
N MET A 13 -14.82 15.17 16.55
CA MET A 13 -13.51 14.65 16.18
C MET A 13 -13.05 15.45 14.97
N GLN A 14 -11.99 16.25 15.14
CA GLN A 14 -11.25 16.86 14.05
C GLN A 14 -10.49 15.73 13.34
N GLN A 15 -11.18 14.98 12.49
CA GLN A 15 -10.50 14.05 11.59
C GLN A 15 -9.57 14.87 10.70
N TYR A 16 -8.26 14.68 10.86
CA TYR A 16 -7.24 15.23 9.97
C TYR A 16 -7.39 14.55 8.60
N TYR A 17 -8.31 15.05 7.78
CA TYR A 17 -8.35 14.76 6.34
C TYR A 17 -7.18 15.49 5.69
N ARG A 18 -6.01 14.85 5.66
CA ARG A 18 -4.84 15.40 4.95
C ARG A 18 -4.54 14.70 3.62
N LEU A 19 -5.26 13.63 3.30
CA LEU A 19 -5.25 12.89 2.04
C LEU A 19 -6.65 12.27 1.90
N ASP A 20 -7.19 12.15 0.68
CA ASP A 20 -8.58 11.75 0.34
C ASP A 20 -9.08 10.38 0.88
N ALA A 21 -8.34 9.72 1.78
CA ALA A 21 -8.74 8.49 2.44
C ALA A 21 -8.70 8.66 3.97
N LEU A 22 -9.84 8.37 4.62
CA LEU A 22 -9.91 8.24 6.08
C LEU A 22 -9.00 7.08 6.52
N ASP A 23 -7.90 7.38 7.20
CA ASP A 23 -7.09 6.35 7.85
C ASP A 23 -7.82 5.86 9.10
N ASN A 24 -8.47 4.70 8.98
CA ASN A 24 -9.19 4.02 10.06
C ASN A 24 -8.31 3.01 10.82
N CYS A 25 -6.99 3.07 10.64
CA CYS A 25 -6.02 2.15 11.23
C CYS A 25 -6.21 0.68 10.82
N SER A 26 -7.13 0.33 9.90
CA SER A 26 -7.40 -1.08 9.55
C SER A 26 -6.16 -1.80 9.02
N LYS A 27 -5.29 -1.10 8.26
CA LYS A 27 -4.00 -1.63 7.80
C LYS A 27 -3.01 -1.91 8.92
N LYS A 28 -3.05 -1.11 10.00
CA LYS A 28 -2.20 -1.32 11.17
C LYS A 28 -2.69 -2.51 11.99
N TRP A 29 -4.01 -2.64 12.17
CA TRP A 29 -4.63 -3.79 12.82
C TRP A 29 -4.39 -5.09 12.05
N SER A 30 -4.52 -5.09 10.73
CA SER A 30 -4.21 -6.27 9.92
C SER A 30 -2.74 -6.68 10.05
N GLY A 31 -1.81 -5.72 10.09
CA GLY A 31 -0.39 -6.01 10.32
C GLY A 31 -0.09 -6.62 11.69
N LEU A 32 -0.82 -6.21 12.73
CA LEU A 32 -0.69 -6.81 14.07
C LEU A 32 -1.18 -8.27 14.08
N VAL A 33 -2.36 -8.53 13.54
CA VAL A 33 -2.94 -9.89 13.47
C VAL A 33 -2.06 -10.81 12.63
N ASP A 34 -1.54 -10.31 11.51
CA ASP A 34 -0.65 -11.06 10.63
C ASP A 34 0.66 -11.41 11.33
N CYS A 35 1.27 -10.46 12.06
CA CYS A 35 2.47 -10.70 12.86
C CYS A 35 2.25 -11.77 13.93
N LEU A 36 1.13 -11.69 14.66
CA LEU A 36 0.78 -12.70 15.68
C LEU A 36 0.57 -14.08 15.03
N THR A 37 -0.05 -14.13 13.86
CA THR A 37 -0.25 -15.37 13.11
C THR A 37 1.08 -15.98 12.68
N LEU A 38 1.99 -15.18 12.10
CA LEU A 38 3.32 -15.64 11.70
C LEU A 38 4.16 -16.14 12.88
N LYS A 39 4.05 -15.49 14.05
CA LYS A 39 4.71 -15.93 15.29
C LYS A 39 4.26 -17.31 15.77
N THR A 40 3.08 -17.79 15.38
CA THR A 40 2.61 -19.14 15.74
C THR A 40 3.16 -20.26 14.84
N LYS A 41 3.84 -19.90 13.75
CA LYS A 41 4.38 -20.84 12.76
C LYS A 41 5.85 -21.16 13.02
N ARG A 42 6.33 -22.28 12.47
CA ARG A 42 7.77 -22.61 12.48
C ARG A 42 8.52 -21.69 11.52
N SER A 43 9.79 -21.42 11.82
CA SER A 43 10.62 -20.51 11.03
C SER A 43 10.69 -20.87 9.54
N SER A 44 10.79 -22.16 9.21
CA SER A 44 10.79 -22.63 7.81
C SER A 44 9.49 -22.32 7.07
N GLU A 45 8.35 -22.48 7.75
CA GLU A 45 7.02 -22.17 7.19
C GLU A 45 6.82 -20.66 7.04
N VAL A 46 7.34 -19.86 7.98
CA VAL A 46 7.33 -18.40 7.87
C VAL A 46 8.11 -17.91 6.66
N GLU A 47 9.28 -18.49 6.41
CA GLU A 47 10.15 -18.14 5.27
C GLU A 47 9.44 -18.42 3.94
N GLU A 48 8.84 -19.61 3.78
CA GLU A 48 8.03 -19.96 2.62
C GLU A 48 6.83 -19.00 2.41
N ILE A 49 6.12 -18.66 3.48
CA ILE A 49 4.98 -17.73 3.44
C ILE A 49 5.43 -16.34 2.99
N LEU A 50 6.57 -15.85 3.49
CA LEU A 50 7.09 -14.54 3.14
C LEU A 50 7.56 -14.49 1.68
N GLU A 51 8.27 -15.51 1.21
CA GLU A 51 8.69 -15.62 -0.19
C GLU A 51 7.50 -15.67 -1.17
N ALA A 52 6.45 -16.44 -0.84
CA ALA A 52 5.25 -16.51 -1.66
C ALA A 52 4.56 -15.14 -1.75
N ARG A 53 4.43 -14.42 -0.62
CA ARG A 53 3.85 -13.07 -0.57
C ARG A 53 4.68 -12.05 -1.35
N GLU A 54 5.99 -12.19 -1.37
CA GLU A 54 6.88 -11.31 -2.14
C GLU A 54 6.75 -11.54 -3.65
N LYS A 55 6.56 -12.80 -4.07
CA LYS A 55 6.27 -13.15 -5.47
C LYS A 55 4.88 -12.68 -5.94
N GLU A 56 3.89 -12.68 -5.04
CA GLU A 56 2.53 -12.22 -5.36
C GLU A 56 2.38 -10.69 -5.40
N LYS A 57 3.27 -9.95 -4.74
CA LYS A 57 3.22 -8.48 -4.81
C LYS A 57 3.48 -8.04 -6.26
N PRO A 58 2.60 -7.19 -6.83
CA PRO A 58 2.87 -6.62 -8.15
C PRO A 58 4.17 -5.84 -8.05
N GLN A 59 5.22 -6.35 -8.71
CA GLN A 59 6.48 -5.64 -8.80
C GLN A 59 6.16 -4.30 -9.48
N LEU A 60 6.53 -3.19 -8.84
CA LEU A 60 6.26 -1.81 -9.33
C LEU A 60 6.80 -1.56 -10.76
N TRP A 61 7.66 -2.46 -11.22
CA TRP A 61 8.45 -2.46 -12.42
C TRP A 61 8.50 -3.91 -12.90
N SER A 62 7.92 -4.17 -14.08
CA SER A 62 8.08 -5.44 -14.78
C SER A 62 9.31 -5.34 -15.68
N THR A 63 10.29 -6.23 -15.51
CA THR A 63 11.41 -6.33 -16.46
C THR A 63 10.89 -6.80 -17.80
N ARG A 64 11.05 -5.99 -18.85
CA ARG A 64 10.75 -6.41 -20.23
C ARG A 64 11.82 -7.40 -20.70
N THR A 65 11.45 -8.31 -21.58
CA THR A 65 12.43 -9.14 -22.31
C THR A 65 13.30 -8.26 -23.22
N PRO A 66 14.51 -8.70 -23.61
CA PRO A 66 15.37 -7.94 -24.51
C PRO A 66 14.67 -7.53 -25.81
N GLU A 67 13.83 -8.41 -26.35
CA GLU A 67 13.07 -8.19 -27.59
C GLU A 67 11.97 -7.13 -27.42
N GLU A 68 11.21 -7.21 -26.32
CA GLU A 68 10.17 -6.23 -25.97
C GLU A 68 10.76 -4.85 -25.65
N ALA A 69 11.93 -4.83 -24.98
CA ALA A 69 12.65 -3.61 -24.68
C ALA A 69 13.15 -2.93 -25.97
N ALA A 70 13.71 -3.71 -26.91
CA ALA A 70 14.17 -3.21 -28.21
C ALA A 70 13.01 -2.69 -29.06
N ALA A 71 11.90 -3.42 -29.15
CA ALA A 71 10.72 -2.99 -29.89
C ALA A 71 10.11 -1.69 -29.31
N TYR A 72 10.03 -1.58 -27.98
CA TYR A 72 9.55 -0.37 -27.31
C TYR A 72 10.50 0.82 -27.51
N TRP A 73 11.81 0.58 -27.43
CA TRP A 73 12.83 1.60 -27.68
C TRP A 73 12.76 2.12 -29.12
N ASN A 74 12.69 1.22 -30.10
CA ASN A 74 12.57 1.59 -31.50
C ASN A 74 11.27 2.37 -31.74
N GLY A 75 10.13 1.96 -31.18
CA GLY A 75 8.88 2.72 -31.32
C GLY A 75 8.93 4.14 -30.74
N LEU A 76 9.75 4.39 -29.71
CA LEU A 76 9.92 5.72 -29.13
C LEU A 76 10.96 6.57 -29.86
N PHE A 77 12.03 5.95 -30.36
CA PHE A 77 13.24 6.63 -30.78
C PHE A 77 13.63 6.38 -32.25
N ASP A 78 12.79 5.73 -33.05
CA ASP A 78 13.06 5.46 -34.47
C ASP A 78 13.38 6.75 -35.24
N HIS A 79 12.69 7.83 -34.90
CA HIS A 79 12.86 9.16 -35.47
C HIS A 79 14.24 9.78 -35.23
N LEU A 80 15.04 9.25 -34.30
CA LEU A 80 16.41 9.71 -34.05
C LEU A 80 17.43 9.09 -35.02
N ASN A 81 17.03 8.08 -35.81
CA ASN A 81 17.90 7.43 -36.79
C ASN A 81 17.72 7.98 -38.22
N GLU A 82 16.88 9.00 -38.43
CA GLU A 82 16.61 9.63 -39.73
C GLU A 82 17.59 10.78 -40.09
N GLU A 83 18.89 10.65 -39.77
CA GLU A 83 19.96 11.52 -40.33
C GLU A 83 20.69 10.87 -41.51
#